data_AF-A0A1V5QIS8-F1
#
_entry.id   AF-A0A1V5QIS8-F1
#
_cell.length_a   1.000
_cell.length_b   1.000
_cell.length_c   1.000
_cell.angle_alpha   90.00
_cell.angle_beta   90.00
_cell.angle_gamma   90.00
#
_symmetry.space_group_name_H-M   'P 1'
#
loop_
_entity.id
_entity.type
_entity.pdbx_description
1 polymer ?
#
loop_
_entity_poly.entity_id
_entity_poly.type
_entity_poly.pdbx_seq_one_letter_code
_entity_poly.pdbx_strand_id
1 'polypeptide(L)'
;MQEPILTRLLFVLELTALGMSVVFISLLFLQFFINMIGLLERALVRKPATPAGTPEAPGSADDPVHEGVTPEEAAVIAAAVAETLGAKARIHRIRLLQNEEQGGWARVGRLDIMRSHTTRKNRN
;
A
#
# COMPACT_ATOMS: atom_id res chain seq x y z
N MET A 1 50.13 10.57 -23.53
CA MET A 1 48.84 10.74 -24.24
C MET A 1 47.85 11.28 -23.20
N GLN A 2 47.58 12.59 -23.22
CA GLN A 2 46.64 13.23 -22.29
C GLN A 2 45.24 13.15 -22.91
N GLU A 3 44.35 12.33 -22.32
CA GLU A 3 42.94 12.29 -22.71
C GLU A 3 42.30 13.67 -22.49
N PRO A 4 41.56 14.23 -23.47
CA PRO A 4 40.93 15.54 -23.33
C PRO A 4 39.97 15.58 -22.13
N ILE A 5 40.00 16.65 -21.34
CA ILE A 5 39.12 16.83 -20.17
C ILE A 5 37.63 16.73 -20.58
N LEU A 6 37.30 17.20 -21.79
CA LEU A 6 35.95 17.10 -22.35
C LEU A 6 35.46 15.65 -22.46
N THR A 7 36.31 14.70 -22.85
CA THR A 7 35.94 13.29 -22.98
C THR A 7 35.61 12.68 -21.62
N ARG A 8 36.34 13.08 -20.56
CA ARG A 8 36.07 12.64 -19.19
C ARG A 8 34.75 13.18 -18.66
N LEU A 9 34.46 14.45 -18.95
CA LEU A 9 33.19 15.07 -18.55
C LEU A 9 32.00 14.44 -19.28
N LEU A 10 32.14 14.20 -20.59
CA LEU A 10 31.12 13.49 -21.37
C LEU A 10 30.90 12.07 -20.83
N PHE A 11 31.96 11.35 -20.48
CA PHE A 11 31.86 10.02 -19.89
C PHE A 11 31.11 10.02 -18.55
N VAL A 12 31.40 10.98 -17.66
CA VAL A 12 30.72 11.09 -16.35
C VAL A 12 29.25 11.50 -16.53
N LEU A 13 28.97 12.41 -17.46
CA LEU A 13 27.60 12.82 -17.79
C LEU A 13 26.81 11.64 -18.35
N GLU A 14 27.38 10.88 -19.27
CA GLU A 14 26.77 9.69 -19.86
C GLU A 14 26.52 8.62 -18.80
N LEU A 15 27.50 8.33 -17.95
CA LEU A 15 27.37 7.36 -16.86
C LEU A 15 26.24 7.75 -15.89
N THR A 16 26.12 9.04 -15.57
CA THR A 16 25.04 9.54 -14.70
C THR A 16 23.68 9.46 -15.40
N ALA A 17 23.61 9.88 -16.66
CA ALA A 17 22.38 9.81 -17.46
C ALA A 17 21.91 8.36 -17.63
N LEU A 18 22.83 7.43 -17.86
CA LEU A 18 22.54 6.00 -18.01
C LEU A 18 22.05 5.41 -16.68
N GLY A 19 22.73 5.70 -15.57
CA GLY A 19 22.30 5.28 -14.24
C GLY A 19 20.91 5.82 -13.88
N MET A 20 20.65 7.10 -14.15
CA MET A 20 19.35 7.72 -13.89
C MET A 20 18.26 7.09 -14.77
N SER A 21 18.55 6.86 -16.05
CA SER A 21 17.63 6.22 -16.99
C SER A 21 17.23 4.82 -16.53
N VAL A 22 18.20 4.01 -16.08
CA VAL A 22 17.92 2.66 -15.56
C VAL A 22 16.98 2.71 -14.34
N VAL A 23 17.21 3.64 -13.41
CA VAL A 23 16.34 3.82 -12.25
C VAL A 23 14.92 4.20 -12.68
N PHE A 24 14.78 5.18 -13.57
CA PHE A 24 13.46 5.59 -14.09
C PHE A 24 12.75 4.46 -14.83
N ILE A 25 13.46 3.70 -15.67
CA ILE A 25 12.91 2.54 -16.37
C ILE A 25 12.43 1.49 -15.38
N SER A 26 13.20 1.21 -14.33
CA SER A 26 12.83 0.25 -13.27
C SER A 26 11.54 0.68 -12.56
N LEU A 27 11.42 1.96 -12.20
CA LEU A 27 10.22 2.50 -11.56
C LEU A 27 9.01 2.49 -12.49
N LEU A 28 9.18 2.86 -13.77
CA LEU A 28 8.12 2.80 -14.77
C LEU A 28 7.65 1.37 -15.01
N PHE A 29 8.58 0.41 -15.03
CA PHE A 29 8.28 -1.00 -15.15
C PHE A 29 7.45 -1.45 -13.95
N LEU A 30 7.88 -1.15 -12.72
CA LEU A 30 7.11 -1.49 -11.53
C LEU A 30 5.70 -0.86 -11.55
N GLN A 31 5.60 0.41 -11.93
CA GLN A 31 4.33 1.11 -12.07
C GLN A 31 3.42 0.45 -13.14
N PHE A 32 4.01 0.03 -14.26
CA PHE A 32 3.29 -0.69 -15.31
C PHE A 32 2.72 -2.00 -14.79
N PHE A 33 3.48 -2.78 -14.03
CA PHE A 33 3.01 -4.04 -13.44
C PHE A 33 1.86 -3.82 -12.46
N ILE A 34 1.96 -2.82 -11.58
CA ILE A 34 0.90 -2.48 -10.63
C ILE A 34 -0.39 -2.10 -11.38
N ASN A 35 -0.28 -1.27 -12.42
CA ASN A 35 -1.43 -0.88 -13.23
C ASN A 35 -2.00 -2.07 -14.03
N MET A 36 -1.15 -2.93 -14.57
CA MET A 36 -1.56 -4.10 -15.33
C MET A 36 -2.33 -5.11 -14.47
N ILE A 37 -1.90 -5.36 -13.23
CA ILE A 37 -2.63 -6.21 -12.29
C ILE A 37 -3.98 -5.58 -11.96
N GLY A 38 -4.01 -4.30 -11.59
CA GLY A 38 -5.27 -3.60 -11.29
C GLY A 38 -6.23 -3.55 -12.48
N LEU A 39 -5.72 -3.44 -13.72
CA LEU A 39 -6.52 -3.48 -14.94
C LEU A 39 -7.05 -4.88 -15.23
N LEU A 40 -6.24 -5.92 -15.00
CA LEU A 40 -6.61 -7.31 -15.21
C LEU A 40 -7.66 -7.75 -14.19
N GLU A 41 -7.53 -7.37 -12.91
CA GLU A 41 -8.55 -7.58 -11.88
C GLU A 41 -9.87 -6.90 -12.26
N ARG A 42 -9.84 -5.64 -12.70
CA ARG A 42 -11.04 -4.93 -13.18
C ARG A 42 -11.67 -5.58 -14.40
N ALA A 43 -10.88 -6.12 -15.32
CA ALA A 43 -11.36 -6.81 -16.51
C ALA A 43 -11.98 -8.18 -16.14
N LEU A 44 -11.43 -8.88 -15.14
CA LEU A 44 -11.91 -10.18 -14.70
C LEU A 44 -13.16 -10.08 -13.82
N VAL A 45 -13.30 -9.00 -13.04
CA VAL A 45 -14.49 -8.70 -12.21
C VAL A 45 -15.65 -8.14 -13.03
N ARG A 46 -15.41 -7.67 -14.27
CA ARG A 46 -16.47 -7.34 -15.24
C ARG A 46 -17.08 -8.61 -15.87
N LYS A 47 -17.76 -9.41 -15.05
CA LYS A 47 -18.82 -10.31 -15.55
C LYS A 47 -20.16 -9.78 -15.02
N PRO A 48 -21.09 -9.40 -15.91
CA PRO A 48 -22.33 -8.75 -15.50
C PRO A 48 -23.28 -9.80 -14.92
N ALA A 49 -23.76 -9.54 -13.71
CA ALA A 49 -25.02 -10.10 -13.24
C ALA A 49 -25.97 -8.93 -12.99
N THR A 50 -26.86 -8.76 -13.96
CA THR A 50 -28.03 -7.90 -14.05
C THR A 50 -28.79 -7.69 -12.74
N PRO A 51 -29.38 -6.51 -12.51
CA PRO A 51 -30.21 -6.22 -11.34
C PRO A 51 -31.62 -6.79 -11.52
N ALA A 52 -32.13 -7.54 -10.52
CA ALA A 52 -33.57 -7.74 -10.34
C ALA A 52 -33.85 -8.32 -8.94
N GLY A 53 -34.73 -7.63 -8.20
CA GLY A 53 -35.58 -8.26 -7.18
C GLY A 53 -35.30 -7.87 -5.74
N THR A 54 -35.72 -6.66 -5.35
CA THR A 54 -36.36 -6.49 -4.03
C THR A 54 -37.65 -7.30 -4.04
N PRO A 55 -37.94 -8.09 -3.00
CA PRO A 55 -39.07 -7.73 -2.13
C PRO A 55 -38.69 -7.73 -0.64
N GLU A 56 -39.03 -6.62 0.00
CA GLU A 56 -39.56 -6.42 1.36
C GLU A 56 -39.17 -7.34 2.54
N ALA A 57 -38.85 -6.64 3.64
CA ALA A 57 -38.54 -6.98 5.04
C ALA A 57 -39.58 -7.90 5.75
N PRO A 58 -39.48 -8.27 7.06
CA PRO A 58 -38.60 -7.76 8.12
C PRO A 58 -38.01 -8.81 9.10
N GLY A 59 -36.97 -8.45 9.84
CA GLY A 59 -36.50 -9.27 10.94
C GLY A 59 -35.20 -8.78 11.54
N SER A 60 -35.29 -7.80 12.43
CA SER A 60 -34.24 -7.48 13.40
C SER A 60 -33.86 -8.74 14.17
N ALA A 61 -32.63 -9.20 14.00
CA ALA A 61 -32.00 -10.16 14.90
C ALA A 61 -30.50 -9.84 14.93
N ASP A 62 -30.15 -9.10 15.98
CA ASP A 62 -28.81 -8.96 16.57
C ASP A 62 -27.66 -8.67 15.60
N ASP A 63 -27.43 -7.38 15.38
CA ASP A 63 -26.06 -6.90 15.20
C ASP A 63 -25.24 -7.38 16.41
N PRO A 64 -24.16 -8.16 16.23
CA PRO A 64 -23.10 -8.11 17.21
C PRO A 64 -22.57 -6.68 17.13
N VAL A 65 -23.07 -5.81 18.02
CA VAL A 65 -22.47 -4.51 18.31
C VAL A 65 -21.01 -4.82 18.62
N HIS A 66 -20.16 -4.66 17.62
CA HIS A 66 -18.72 -4.83 17.74
C HIS A 66 -18.27 -3.70 18.65
N GLU A 67 -18.03 -4.05 19.91
CA GLU A 67 -17.62 -3.09 20.93
C GLU A 67 -16.37 -2.33 20.46
N GLY A 68 -16.59 -1.09 20.01
CA GLY A 68 -15.56 -0.19 19.50
C GLY A 68 -15.37 -0.14 17.97
N VAL A 69 -16.25 -0.72 17.15
CA VAL A 69 -16.20 -0.58 15.67
C VAL A 69 -17.53 -0.03 15.17
N THR A 70 -17.50 1.10 14.47
CA THR A 70 -18.73 1.69 13.92
C THR A 70 -19.26 0.89 12.72
N PRO A 71 -20.56 1.01 12.38
CA PRO A 71 -21.12 0.36 11.20
C PRO A 71 -20.39 0.74 9.90
N GLU A 72 -19.93 1.99 9.81
CA GLU A 72 -19.16 2.51 8.67
C GLU A 72 -17.79 1.83 8.58
N GLU A 73 -17.11 1.66 9.71
CA GLU A 73 -15.83 0.96 9.78
C GLU A 73 -15.97 -0.52 9.42
N ALA A 74 -17.03 -1.19 9.90
CA ALA A 74 -17.34 -2.56 9.56
C ALA A 74 -17.60 -2.73 8.05
N ALA A 75 -18.27 -1.78 7.41
CA ALA A 75 -18.51 -1.78 5.97
C ALA A 75 -17.21 -1.59 5.17
N VAL A 76 -16.33 -0.69 5.60
CA VAL A 76 -15.00 -0.48 4.99
C VAL A 76 -14.14 -1.73 5.13
N ILE A 77 -14.13 -2.37 6.31
CA ILE A 77 -13.41 -3.62 6.55
C ILE A 77 -14.00 -4.74 5.67
N ALA A 78 -15.33 -4.84 5.55
CA ALA A 78 -15.99 -5.81 4.68
C ALA A 78 -15.63 -5.62 3.21
N ALA A 79 -15.59 -4.38 2.73
CA ALA A 79 -15.18 -4.05 1.38
C ALA A 79 -13.72 -4.43 1.13
N ALA A 80 -12.81 -4.05 2.03
CA ALA A 80 -11.39 -4.41 1.93
C ALA A 80 -11.19 -5.93 1.95
N VAL A 81 -11.87 -6.64 2.86
CA VAL A 81 -11.81 -8.11 2.94
C VAL A 81 -12.36 -8.77 1.67
N ALA A 82 -13.47 -8.27 1.12
CA ALA A 82 -14.05 -8.78 -0.12
C ALA A 82 -13.15 -8.52 -1.34
N GLU A 83 -12.48 -7.38 -1.39
CA GLU A 83 -11.47 -7.06 -2.41
C GLU A 83 -10.25 -7.98 -2.28
N THR A 84 -9.69 -8.10 -1.07
CA THR A 84 -8.46 -8.89 -0.84
C THR A 84 -8.68 -10.38 -1.10
N LEU A 85 -9.86 -10.91 -0.75
CA LEU A 85 -10.20 -12.33 -0.97
C LEU A 85 -10.80 -12.60 -2.35
N GLY A 86 -11.17 -11.56 -3.11
CA GLY A 86 -11.83 -11.70 -4.41
C GLY A 86 -13.16 -12.46 -4.38
N ALA A 87 -13.76 -12.64 -3.20
CA ALA A 87 -14.94 -13.47 -2.98
C ALA A 87 -15.83 -12.89 -1.89
N LYS A 88 -17.12 -13.27 -1.89
CA LYS A 88 -18.07 -12.88 -0.84
C LYS A 88 -17.65 -13.50 0.49
N ALA A 89 -17.00 -12.72 1.35
CA ALA A 89 -16.60 -13.12 2.69
C ALA A 89 -17.65 -12.70 3.72
N ARG A 90 -18.09 -13.64 4.56
CA ARG A 90 -18.97 -13.34 5.71
C ARG A 90 -18.10 -13.09 6.94
N ILE A 91 -18.03 -11.83 7.38
CA ILE A 91 -17.32 -11.47 8.60
C ILE A 91 -18.07 -12.06 9.80
N HIS A 92 -17.44 -12.98 10.53
CA HIS A 92 -18.00 -13.57 11.75
C HIS A 92 -17.59 -12.82 13.01
N ARG A 93 -16.40 -12.18 13.01
CA ARG A 93 -15.86 -11.52 14.19
C ARG A 93 -14.84 -10.46 13.82
N ILE A 94 -15.08 -9.23 14.23
CA ILE A 94 -14.09 -8.15 14.26
C ILE A 94 -13.61 -8.04 15.70
N ARG A 95 -12.29 -8.18 15.93
CA ARG A 95 -11.67 -7.94 17.23
C ARG A 95 -10.61 -6.88 17.07
N LEU A 96 -10.78 -5.77 17.78
CA LEU A 96 -9.72 -4.79 17.95
C LEU A 96 -8.70 -5.38 18.91
N LEU A 97 -7.50 -5.67 18.42
CA LEU A 97 -6.37 -6.07 19.25
C LEU A 97 -5.88 -4.83 20.01
N GLN A 98 -6.54 -4.50 21.12
CA GLN A 98 -6.20 -3.33 21.93
C GLN A 98 -4.90 -3.50 22.71
N ASN A 99 -4.26 -4.68 22.67
CA ASN A 99 -3.11 -4.96 23.50
C ASN A 99 -2.16 -5.96 22.86
N GLU A 100 -1.28 -5.46 21.99
CA GLU A 100 0.10 -5.92 21.90
C GLU A 100 1.00 -4.68 21.69
N GLU A 101 1.39 -4.08 22.81
CA GLU A 101 2.60 -3.25 22.99
C GLU A 101 3.17 -2.55 21.74
N GLN A 102 2.60 -1.44 21.26
CA GLN A 102 3.35 -0.45 20.45
C GLN A 102 4.21 -1.09 19.31
N GLY A 103 3.71 -2.19 18.73
CA GLY A 103 4.55 -3.25 18.15
C GLY A 103 5.10 -2.87 16.79
N GLY A 104 6.41 -2.81 16.64
CA GLY A 104 7.09 -2.55 15.37
C GLY A 104 7.02 -1.09 14.91
N TRP A 105 5.86 -0.61 14.46
CA TRP A 105 5.72 0.69 13.80
C TRP A 105 5.97 1.88 14.74
N ALA A 106 5.36 1.88 15.92
CA ALA A 106 5.62 2.93 16.91
C ALA A 106 7.08 2.91 17.40
N ARG A 107 7.69 1.72 17.48
CA ARG A 107 9.11 1.55 17.84
C ARG A 107 10.05 2.07 16.75
N VAL A 108 9.76 1.79 15.48
CA VAL A 108 10.53 2.28 14.32
C VAL A 108 10.42 3.80 14.21
N GLY A 109 9.21 4.37 14.35
CA GLY A 109 9.02 5.82 14.35
C GLY A 109 9.82 6.53 15.46
N ARG A 110 9.85 5.97 16.68
CA ARG A 110 10.68 6.51 17.77
C ARG A 110 12.18 6.42 17.47
N LEU A 111 12.64 5.31 16.88
CA LEU A 111 14.05 5.16 16.50
C LEU A 111 14.47 6.19 15.44
N ASP A 112 13.60 6.48 14.48
CA ASP A 112 13.84 7.49 13.45
C ASP A 112 13.97 8.90 14.05
N ILE A 113 13.05 9.26 14.95
CA ILE A 113 13.09 10.53 15.68
C ILE A 113 14.36 10.62 16.55
N MET A 114 14.73 9.56 17.27
CA MET A 114 15.94 9.59 18.10
C MET A 114 17.23 9.68 17.27
N ARG A 115 17.28 9.04 16.09
CA ARG A 115 18.44 9.11 15.17
C ARG A 115 18.62 10.49 14.57
N SER A 116 17.54 11.22 14.27
CA SER A 116 17.65 12.56 13.69
C SER A 116 18.31 13.57 14.64
N HIS A 117 18.26 13.33 15.96
CA HIS A 117 18.89 14.21 16.95
C HIS A 117 20.37 13.90 17.24
N THR A 118 20.97 12.84 16.67
CA THR A 118 22.39 12.48 16.92
C THR A 118 23.34 12.93 15.81
N THR A 119 23.23 14.17 15.32
CA THR A 119 24.20 14.71 14.36
C THR A 119 24.93 15.94 14.90
N ARG A 120 25.61 15.80 16.06
CA ARG A 120 26.75 16.68 16.37
C ARG A 120 27.60 16.15 17.52
N LYS A 121 28.72 15.49 17.21
CA LYS A 121 29.91 15.57 18.07
C LYS A 121 31.19 15.36 17.27
N ASN A 122 31.77 16.51 16.91
CA ASN A 122 33.20 16.84 16.99
C ASN A 122 34.19 15.70 16.68
N ARG A 123 34.84 15.78 15.51
CA ARG A 123 36.10 15.10 15.20
C ARG A 123 37.20 16.17 15.23
N ASN A 124 38.15 16.00 16.17
CA ASN A 124 39.39 16.78 16.33
C ASN A 124 40.12 17.00 15.00
#